data_AF-A0A9X2YEL6-F1
#
_entry.id   AF-A0A9X2YEL6-F1
#
_cell.length_a   1.000
_cell.length_b   1.000
_cell.length_c   1.000
_cell.angle_alpha   90.00
_cell.angle_beta   90.00
_cell.angle_gamma   90.00
#
_symmetry.space_group_name_H-M   'P 1'
#
loop_
_entity.id
_entity.type
_entity.pdbx_description
1 polymer ?
#
loop_
_entity_poly.entity_id
_entity_poly.type
_entity_poly.pdbx_seq_one_letter_code
_entity_poly.pdbx_strand_id
1 'polypeptide(L)'
;MARPSKGDRAAHMVKTHPAVTQRLVEKAAAAGSSSATQYVADVLALYAGLPQHVRELTSSSALTVPRALQALRGDVYGRIMVRPHREVSERLTAQAPGHKVPPHIADILSVHVGLPEYARTLDHGEEVLPLAM
;
A
#
# COMPACT_ATOMS: atom_id res chain seq x y z
N MET A 1 14.66 15.77 -24.83
CA MET A 1 14.56 16.03 -23.37
C MET A 1 14.56 14.69 -22.64
N ALA A 2 15.44 14.49 -21.65
CA ALA A 2 15.35 13.32 -20.78
C ALA A 2 13.99 13.36 -20.07
N ARG A 3 13.26 12.24 -20.08
CA ARG A 3 11.98 12.15 -19.35
C ARG A 3 12.23 12.53 -17.89
N PRO A 4 11.40 13.39 -17.27
CA PRO A 4 11.46 13.61 -15.84
C PRO A 4 11.39 12.25 -15.15
N SER A 5 12.49 11.86 -14.50
CA SER A 5 12.50 10.67 -13.65
C SER A 5 11.42 10.88 -12.58
N LYS A 6 10.60 9.87 -12.31
CA LYS A 6 9.48 9.94 -11.35
C LYS A 6 9.94 10.09 -9.87
N GLY A 7 11.16 10.57 -9.64
CA GLY A 7 11.89 10.61 -8.38
C GLY A 7 12.61 9.29 -8.09
N ASP A 8 13.35 9.25 -6.99
CA ASP A 8 13.95 8.02 -6.47
C ASP A 8 12.85 7.11 -5.89
N ARG A 9 12.51 6.07 -6.65
CA ARG A 9 11.40 5.16 -6.38
C ARG A 9 11.93 3.75 -6.23
N ALA A 10 11.57 3.08 -5.15
CA ALA A 10 11.74 1.64 -5.04
C ALA A 10 10.75 0.92 -5.97
N ALA A 11 10.97 -0.36 -6.24
CA ALA A 11 10.05 -1.19 -7.01
C ALA A 11 9.85 -2.54 -6.32
N HIS A 12 8.60 -2.82 -5.93
CA HIS A 12 8.20 -4.05 -5.27
C HIS A 12 7.12 -4.75 -6.09
N MET A 13 7.32 -6.03 -6.37
CA MET A 13 6.27 -6.89 -6.93
C MET A 13 5.48 -7.50 -5.79
N VAL A 14 4.25 -7.04 -5.59
CA VAL A 14 3.42 -7.39 -4.43
C VAL A 14 2.29 -8.29 -4.89
N LYS A 15 2.16 -9.46 -4.27
CA LYS A 15 1.03 -10.36 -4.50
C LYS A 15 -0.08 -10.03 -3.48
N THR A 16 -1.24 -9.62 -3.98
CA THR A 16 -2.45 -9.37 -3.17
C THR A 16 -3.59 -10.29 -3.62
N HIS A 17 -4.56 -10.52 -2.74
CA HIS A 17 -5.79 -11.19 -3.15
C HIS A 17 -6.57 -10.33 -4.17
N PRO A 18 -7.22 -10.90 -5.19
CA PRO A 18 -7.96 -10.12 -6.19
C PRO A 18 -8.99 -9.14 -5.62
N ALA A 19 -9.69 -9.53 -4.54
CA ALA A 19 -10.64 -8.66 -3.84
C ALA A 19 -9.96 -7.41 -3.24
N VAL A 20 -8.73 -7.55 -2.72
CA VAL A 20 -7.93 -6.42 -2.21
C VAL A 20 -7.57 -5.49 -3.34
N THR A 21 -7.09 -6.04 -4.46
CA THR A 21 -6.73 -5.26 -5.65
C THR A 21 -7.92 -4.48 -6.22
N GLN A 22 -9.10 -5.10 -6.29
CA GLN A 22 -10.33 -4.44 -6.72
C GLN A 22 -10.70 -3.28 -5.78
N ARG A 23 -10.72 -3.53 -4.47
CA ARG A 23 -11.10 -2.53 -3.47
C ARG A 23 -10.08 -1.38 -3.36
N LEU A 24 -8.80 -1.63 -3.68
CA LEU A 24 -7.80 -0.58 -3.85
C LEU A 24 -8.15 0.37 -4.99
N VAL A 25 -8.61 -0.16 -6.14
CA VAL A 25 -9.02 0.68 -7.28
C VAL A 25 -10.25 1.50 -6.92
N GLU A 26 -11.24 0.90 -6.26
CA GLU A 26 -12.45 1.59 -5.78
C GLU A 26 -12.11 2.73 -4.80
N LYS A 27 -11.25 2.47 -3.81
CA LYS A 27 -10.79 3.49 -2.87
C LYS A 27 -9.96 4.58 -3.53
N ALA A 28 -9.10 4.23 -4.49
CA ALA A 28 -8.33 5.19 -5.26
C ALA A 28 -9.23 6.10 -6.11
N ALA A 29 -10.27 5.52 -6.73
CA ALA A 29 -11.26 6.24 -7.50
C ALA A 29 -12.05 7.21 -6.62
N ALA A 30 -12.53 6.75 -5.46
CA ALA A 30 -13.24 7.57 -4.49
C ALA A 30 -12.38 8.71 -3.92
N ALA A 31 -11.07 8.47 -3.75
CA ALA A 31 -10.12 9.49 -3.32
C ALA A 31 -9.73 10.48 -4.43
N GLY A 32 -10.28 10.36 -5.64
CA GLY A 32 -9.92 11.22 -6.77
C GLY A 32 -8.48 11.06 -7.24
N SER A 33 -7.79 9.97 -6.88
CA SER A 33 -6.39 9.77 -7.24
C SER A 33 -6.23 9.64 -8.75
N SER A 34 -5.09 10.08 -9.27
CA SER A 34 -4.77 10.00 -10.69
C SER A 34 -4.60 8.55 -11.16
N SER A 35 -4.22 7.65 -10.26
CA SER A 35 -4.03 6.23 -10.54
C SER A 35 -4.00 5.40 -9.25
N ALA A 36 -4.42 4.14 -9.34
CA ALA A 36 -4.38 3.23 -8.20
C ALA A 36 -2.94 2.98 -7.69
N THR A 37 -1.92 3.03 -8.57
CA THR A 37 -0.52 2.91 -8.15
C THR A 37 -0.03 4.14 -7.36
N GLN A 38 -0.47 5.34 -7.72
CA GLN A 38 -0.12 6.56 -6.97
C GLN A 38 -0.86 6.58 -5.62
N TYR A 39 -2.15 6.21 -5.61
CA TYR A 39 -2.90 5.98 -4.38
C TYR A 39 -2.18 5.04 -3.42
N VAL A 40 -1.76 3.86 -3.91
CA VAL A 40 -1.03 2.88 -3.10
C VAL A 40 0.29 3.47 -2.57
N ALA A 41 1.03 4.22 -3.38
CA ALA A 41 2.27 4.84 -2.93
C ALA A 41 2.05 5.86 -1.81
N ASP A 42 0.97 6.66 -1.91
CA ASP A 42 0.59 7.63 -0.89
C ASP A 42 0.11 6.96 0.40
N VAL A 43 -0.69 5.90 0.31
CA VAL A 43 -1.10 5.07 1.45
C VAL A 43 0.13 4.54 2.18
N LEU A 44 1.10 4.00 1.44
CA LEU A 44 2.34 3.48 2.03
C LEU A 44 3.18 4.57 2.71
N ALA A 45 3.19 5.79 2.16
CA ALA A 45 3.86 6.92 2.81
C ALA A 45 3.19 7.29 4.15
N LEU A 46 1.86 7.27 4.21
CA LEU A 46 1.11 7.49 5.45
C LEU A 46 1.41 6.38 6.49
N TYR A 47 1.36 5.11 6.08
CA TYR A 47 1.68 3.98 6.97
C TYR A 47 3.13 4.00 7.48
N ALA A 48 4.08 4.43 6.65
CA ALA A 48 5.48 4.58 7.03
C ALA A 48 5.71 5.79 7.97
N GLY A 49 4.70 6.63 8.22
CA GLY A 49 4.82 7.85 9.02
C GLY A 49 5.58 8.97 8.30
N LEU A 50 5.56 8.98 6.96
CA LEU A 50 6.26 9.94 6.11
C LEU A 50 5.28 10.73 5.23
N PRO A 51 4.38 11.55 5.83
CA PRO A 51 3.35 12.27 5.10
C PRO A 51 3.91 13.26 4.06
N GLN A 52 5.16 13.72 4.22
CA GLN A 52 5.85 14.57 3.25
C GLN A 52 6.03 13.90 1.87
N HIS A 53 5.92 12.57 1.79
CA HIS A 53 6.03 11.81 0.54
C HIS A 53 4.67 11.53 -0.13
N VAL A 54 3.57 11.94 0.50
CA VAL A 54 2.22 11.86 -0.08
C VAL A 54 2.05 12.93 -1.14
N ARG A 55 1.54 12.54 -2.32
CA ARG A 55 1.35 13.48 -3.43
C ARG A 55 -0.10 13.96 -3.56
N GLU A 56 -1.05 13.04 -3.44
CA GLU A 56 -2.45 13.29 -3.77
C GLU A 56 -3.35 13.12 -2.55
N LEU A 57 -3.10 12.12 -1.69
CA LEU A 57 -4.03 11.81 -0.58
C LEU A 57 -4.10 12.88 0.52
N THR A 58 -3.03 13.63 0.77
CA THR A 58 -3.02 14.69 1.80
C THR A 58 -3.61 16.00 1.29
N SER A 59 -3.83 16.14 -0.02
CA SER A 59 -4.54 17.27 -0.60
C SER A 59 -6.04 17.10 -0.39
N SER A 60 -6.47 17.16 0.87
CA SER A 60 -7.88 17.35 1.26
C SER A 60 -8.33 18.75 0.87
N SER A 61 -8.36 19.03 -0.44
CA SER A 61 -9.14 20.14 -0.96
C SER A 61 -10.60 19.71 -0.93
N ALA A 62 -11.51 20.62 -0.55
CA ALA A 62 -12.95 20.37 -0.34
C ALA A 62 -13.72 19.91 -1.60
N LEU A 63 -13.01 19.49 -2.66
CA LEU A 63 -13.50 19.12 -3.98
C LEU A 63 -12.88 17.80 -4.44
N THR A 64 -12.81 16.79 -3.58
CA THR A 64 -12.43 15.44 -4.02
C THR A 64 -13.47 14.95 -5.03
N VAL A 65 -13.13 15.02 -6.32
CA VAL A 65 -13.98 14.52 -7.40
C VAL A 65 -13.59 13.07 -7.66
N PRO A 66 -14.53 12.10 -7.52
CA PRO A 66 -14.25 10.72 -7.84
C PRO A 66 -13.79 10.56 -9.29
N ARG A 67 -12.77 9.73 -9.51
CA ARG A 67 -12.22 9.49 -10.84
C ARG A 67 -12.40 8.04 -11.24
N ALA A 68 -12.91 7.79 -12.45
CA ALA A 68 -12.90 6.46 -13.02
C ALA A 68 -11.45 6.00 -13.25
N LEU A 69 -11.07 4.91 -12.60
CA LEU A 69 -9.73 4.32 -12.72
C LEU A 69 -9.78 2.97 -13.42
N GLN A 70 -8.75 2.69 -14.20
CA GLN A 70 -8.57 1.36 -14.76
C GLN A 70 -8.19 0.37 -13.64
N ALA A 71 -8.57 -0.89 -13.85
CA ALA A 71 -8.18 -1.97 -12.96
C ALA A 71 -6.64 -2.07 -12.85
N LEU A 72 -6.15 -2.34 -11.64
CA LEU A 72 -4.77 -2.71 -11.40
C LEU A 72 -4.48 -4.05 -12.08
N ARG A 73 -3.80 -4.01 -13.23
CA ARG A 73 -3.33 -5.23 -13.88
C ARG A 73 -2.07 -5.73 -13.19
N GLY A 74 -2.15 -6.96 -12.69
CA GLY A 74 -0.97 -7.69 -12.23
C GLY A 74 -0.16 -8.25 -13.39
N ASP A 75 1.02 -8.77 -13.06
CA ASP A 75 1.79 -9.65 -13.94
C ASP A 75 1.08 -11.01 -14.17
N VAL A 76 1.74 -11.92 -14.87
CA VAL A 76 1.24 -13.30 -15.12
C VAL A 76 0.98 -14.10 -13.84
N TYR A 77 1.51 -13.66 -12.69
CA TYR A 77 1.33 -14.27 -11.37
C TYR A 77 0.35 -13.48 -10.48
N GLY A 78 -0.33 -12.46 -11.03
CA GLY A 78 -1.26 -11.61 -10.31
C GLY A 78 -0.58 -10.62 -9.36
N ARG A 79 0.71 -10.33 -9.53
CA ARG A 79 1.46 -9.39 -8.69
C ARG A 79 1.34 -7.98 -9.26
N ILE A 80 1.00 -7.02 -8.41
CA ILE A 80 0.98 -5.61 -8.78
C ILE A 80 2.35 -4.97 -8.52
N MET A 81 2.78 -4.10 -9.41
CA MET A 81 4.00 -3.32 -9.21
C MET A 81 3.70 -2.11 -8.35
N VAL A 82 4.36 -2.02 -7.20
CA VAL A 82 4.25 -0.90 -6.26
C VAL A 82 5.56 -0.13 -6.25
N ARG A 83 5.45 1.20 -6.35
CA ARG A 83 6.60 2.10 -6.48
C ARG A 83 6.53 3.27 -5.49
N PRO A 84 6.76 3.03 -4.18
CA PRO A 84 6.81 4.10 -3.21
C PRO A 84 8.13 4.89 -3.36
N HIS A 85 8.23 6.04 -2.69
CA HIS A 85 9.52 6.73 -2.54
C HIS A 85 10.55 5.82 -1.86
N ARG A 86 11.85 5.98 -2.17
CA ARG A 86 12.90 5.12 -1.59
C ARG A 86 12.89 5.13 -0.07
N GLU A 87 12.83 6.30 0.55
CA GLU A 87 12.77 6.44 2.02
C GLU A 87 11.56 5.72 2.64
N VAL A 88 10.40 5.77 1.97
CA VAL A 88 9.21 5.00 2.38
C VAL A 88 9.48 3.50 2.31
N SER A 89 10.12 3.04 1.25
CA SER A 89 10.53 1.63 1.14
C SER A 89 11.50 1.20 2.23
N GLU A 90 12.51 2.01 2.54
CA GLU A 90 13.50 1.73 3.58
C GLU A 90 12.84 1.65 4.95
N ARG A 91 11.93 2.58 5.25
CA ARG A 91 11.16 2.59 6.49
C ARG A 91 10.27 1.35 6.64
N LEU A 92 9.57 0.97 5.57
CA LEU A 92 8.80 -0.28 5.53
C LEU A 92 9.69 -1.52 5.67
N THR A 93 10.93 -1.47 5.19
CA THR A 93 11.90 -2.56 5.36
C THR A 93 12.34 -2.73 6.80
N ALA A 94 12.52 -1.62 7.52
CA ALA A 94 12.83 -1.64 8.95
C ALA A 94 11.66 -2.15 9.80
N GLN A 95 10.42 -1.95 9.34
CA GLN A 95 9.19 -2.41 10.03
C GLN A 95 8.78 -3.83 9.64
N ALA A 96 9.24 -4.35 8.50
CA ALA A 96 8.81 -5.63 7.97
C ALA A 96 9.36 -6.80 8.81
N PRO A 97 8.48 -7.72 9.29
CA PRO A 97 8.92 -8.94 9.96
C PRO A 97 9.85 -9.77 9.05
N GLY A 98 11.04 -10.09 9.56
CA GLY A 98 12.06 -10.83 8.80
C GLY A 98 12.55 -10.12 7.52
N HIS A 99 12.45 -8.78 7.46
CA HIS A 99 12.87 -7.94 6.34
C HIS A 99 12.19 -8.25 5.00
N LYS A 100 11.03 -8.92 5.01
CA LYS A 100 10.26 -9.25 3.81
C LYS A 100 9.26 -8.14 3.48
N VAL A 101 9.72 -7.14 2.73
CA VAL A 101 8.94 -5.95 2.36
C VAL A 101 7.70 -6.25 1.52
N PRO A 102 7.74 -7.04 0.43
CA PRO A 102 6.55 -7.19 -0.43
C PRO A 102 5.37 -7.87 0.29
N PRO A 103 5.57 -8.94 1.09
CA PRO A 103 4.50 -9.49 1.91
C PRO A 103 3.98 -8.50 2.97
N HIS A 104 4.85 -7.71 3.58
CA HIS A 104 4.43 -6.70 4.56
C HIS A 104 3.57 -5.60 3.91
N ILE A 105 3.95 -5.15 2.71
CA ILE A 105 3.12 -4.24 1.91
C ILE A 105 1.76 -4.86 1.61
N ALA A 106 1.69 -6.15 1.25
CA ALA A 106 0.42 -6.82 1.00
C ALA A 106 -0.50 -6.79 2.24
N ASP A 107 0.04 -7.04 3.43
CA ASP A 107 -0.71 -6.99 4.69
C ASP A 107 -1.26 -5.59 4.97
N ILE A 108 -0.42 -4.55 4.82
CA ILE A 108 -0.83 -3.15 4.97
C ILE A 108 -2.01 -2.84 4.02
N LEU A 109 -1.92 -3.27 2.77
CA LEU A 109 -2.97 -3.02 1.78
C LEU A 109 -4.26 -3.76 2.09
N SER A 110 -4.18 -5.01 2.54
CA SER A 110 -5.33 -5.81 2.98
C SER A 110 -6.07 -5.13 4.15
N VAL A 111 -5.34 -4.67 5.16
CA VAL A 111 -5.92 -3.93 6.30
C VAL A 111 -6.51 -2.61 5.84
N HIS A 112 -5.80 -1.85 5.01
CA HIS A 112 -6.24 -0.54 4.52
C HIS A 112 -7.56 -0.60 3.73
N VAL A 113 -7.76 -1.65 2.93
CA VAL A 113 -9.03 -1.82 2.21
C VAL A 113 -10.16 -2.34 3.09
N GLY A 114 -9.87 -2.77 4.32
CA GLY A 114 -10.83 -3.36 5.24
C GLY A 114 -11.11 -4.83 4.96
N LEU A 115 -10.11 -5.57 4.47
CA LEU A 115 -10.15 -7.02 4.29
C LEU A 115 -8.98 -7.68 5.05
N PRO A 116 -8.92 -7.54 6.39
CA PRO A 116 -7.80 -8.03 7.20
C PRO A 116 -7.64 -9.56 7.13
N GLU A 117 -8.67 -10.32 6.76
CA GLU A 117 -8.60 -11.76 6.56
C GLU A 117 -7.63 -12.19 5.44
N TYR A 118 -7.25 -11.26 4.55
CA TYR A 118 -6.22 -11.48 3.53
C TYR A 118 -4.83 -10.95 3.94
N ALA A 119 -4.69 -10.36 5.13
CA ALA A 119 -3.39 -10.14 5.72
C ALA A 119 -2.90 -11.45 6.33
N ARG A 120 -1.60 -11.69 6.32
CA ARG A 120 -1.01 -12.77 7.11
C ARG A 120 -1.37 -12.54 8.56
N THR A 121 -1.69 -13.61 9.29
CA THR A 121 -1.73 -13.58 10.75
C THR A 121 -0.37 -13.09 11.21
N LEU A 122 -0.30 -11.81 11.60
CA LEU A 122 0.78 -11.34 12.44
C LEU A 122 0.56 -12.11 13.73
N ASP A 123 1.34 -13.15 13.93
CA ASP A 123 1.54 -13.75 15.24
C ASP A 123 2.24 -12.66 16.09
N HIS A 124 1.48 -11.64 16.45
CA HIS A 124 1.73 -10.91 17.67
C HIS A 124 1.35 -11.89 18.76
N GLY A 125 2.28 -12.79 19.07
CA GLY A 125 2.26 -13.53 20.32
C GLY A 125 2.34 -12.53 21.47
N GLU A 126 1.22 -11.91 21.80
CA GLU A 126 0.79 -11.97 23.18
C GLU A 126 0.32 -13.40 23.40
N GLU A 127 1.27 -14.28 23.70
CA GLU A 127 1.01 -15.36 24.66
C GLU A 127 0.48 -14.68 25.92
N VAL A 128 -0.83 -14.45 25.98
CA VAL A 128 -1.51 -14.29 27.26
C VAL A 128 -1.42 -15.68 27.88
N LEU A 129 -0.35 -15.89 28.66
CA LEU A 129 -0.19 -17.02 29.56
C LEU A 129 -1.55 -17.31 30.20
N PRO A 130 -2.04 -18.57 30.20
CA PRO A 130 -3.24 -18.88 30.97
C PRO A 130 -2.92 -18.50 32.42
N LEU A 131 -3.62 -17.49 32.93
CA LEU A 131 -3.66 -17.21 34.37
C LEU A 131 -4.25 -18.46 35.02
N ALA A 132 -3.34 -19.33 35.48
CA ALA A 132 -3.67 -20.37 36.42
C ALA A 132 -4.16 -19.68 37.70
N MET A 133 -5.46 -19.76 37.94
CA MET A 133 -6.09 -19.76 39.26
C MET A 133 -7.21 -20.79 39.24
#